data_AF-A0A086J882-F1
#
_entry.id   AF-A0A086J882-F1
#
_cell.length_a   1.000
_cell.length_b   1.000
_cell.length_c   1.000
_cell.angle_alpha   90.00
_cell.angle_beta   90.00
_cell.angle_gamma   90.00
#
_symmetry.space_group_name_H-M   'P 1'
#
loop_
_entity.id
_entity.type
_entity.pdbx_description
1 polymer ?
#
loop_
_entity_poly.entity_id
_entity_poly.type
_entity_poly.pdbx_seq_one_letter_code
_entity_poly.pdbx_strand_id
1 'polypeptide(L)'
;MATGSSSEYLRFLRIKHKVVQRLLKEVKYYQMEVEQHRQTVLRMKAENRESSDIKQLQNVYDETVVMVPDSEQRLLRACADLDDYMLSNRECRDAVRKNTMFLREAFSAANEAGEADEKASESDTKLSSVVGLHAAGSLEAEVCDIIRTAQLLEHEVSHLHIQFRVLENGPDNAGAEGCVPESDDDEDI
;
A
#
# COMPACT_ATOMS: atom_id res chain seq x y z
N MET A 1 -2.46 0.39 30.90
CA MET A 1 -1.94 0.29 29.52
C MET A 1 -0.54 -0.28 29.61
N ALA A 2 -0.34 -1.55 29.23
CA ALA A 2 0.97 -2.19 29.33
C ALA A 2 1.92 -1.55 28.32
N THR A 3 2.90 -0.79 28.80
CA THR A 3 4.03 -0.30 27.99
C THR A 3 4.89 -1.50 27.64
N GLY A 4 4.61 -2.15 26.51
CA GLY A 4 5.48 -3.18 25.96
C GLY A 4 6.89 -2.62 25.79
N SER A 5 7.91 -3.38 26.19
CA SER A 5 9.31 -3.06 25.90
C SER A 5 9.47 -2.73 24.41
N SER A 6 10.33 -1.76 24.05
CA SER A 6 10.52 -1.32 22.65
C SER A 6 10.78 -2.49 21.67
N SER A 7 11.31 -3.61 22.17
CA SER A 7 11.46 -4.87 21.42
C SER A 7 10.13 -5.53 21.03
N GLU A 8 9.15 -5.59 21.93
CA GLU A 8 7.81 -6.13 21.64
C GLU A 8 7.07 -5.24 20.65
N TYR A 9 7.20 -3.91 20.79
CA TYR A 9 6.59 -2.98 19.85
C TYR A 9 7.07 -3.24 18.42
N LEU A 10 8.39 -3.34 18.24
CA LEU A 10 9.03 -3.60 16.96
C LEU A 10 8.66 -4.98 16.40
N ARG A 11 8.53 -6.00 17.25
CA ARG A 11 8.09 -7.32 16.84
C ARG A 11 6.68 -7.30 16.24
N PHE A 12 5.74 -6.60 16.87
CA PHE A 12 4.38 -6.47 16.34
C PHE A 12 4.34 -5.58 15.09
N LEU A 13 5.17 -4.53 15.02
CA LEU A 13 5.32 -3.71 13.81
C LEU A 13 5.68 -4.59 12.60
N ARG A 14 6.69 -5.45 12.78
CA ARG A 14 7.11 -6.45 11.78
C ARG A 14 6.00 -7.39 11.35
N ILE A 15 5.22 -7.88 12.31
CA ILE A 15 4.13 -8.81 12.03
C ILE A 15 3.08 -8.12 11.15
N LYS A 16 2.65 -6.91 11.54
CA LYS A 16 1.66 -6.14 10.77
C LYS A 16 2.17 -5.78 9.38
N HIS A 17 3.43 -5.34 9.29
CA HIS A 17 4.07 -5.07 8.01
C HIS A 17 4.13 -6.31 7.09
N LYS A 18 4.52 -7.48 7.62
CA LYS A 18 4.51 -8.74 6.84
C LYS A 18 3.12 -9.17 6.40
N VAL A 19 2.09 -8.88 7.18
CA VAL A 19 0.70 -9.15 6.79
C VAL A 19 0.34 -8.31 5.56
N VAL A 20 0.68 -7.02 5.54
CA VAL A 20 0.48 -6.14 4.37
C VAL A 20 1.25 -6.67 3.15
N GLN A 21 2.52 -7.03 3.30
CA GLN A 21 3.32 -7.58 2.19
C GLN A 21 2.74 -8.86 1.60
N ARG A 22 2.21 -9.76 2.44
CA ARG A 22 1.57 -11.00 1.98
C ARG A 22 0.26 -10.71 1.25
N LEU A 23 -0.58 -9.84 1.80
CA LEU A 23 -1.87 -9.48 1.19
C LEU A 23 -1.68 -8.75 -0.13
N LEU A 24 -0.65 -7.90 -0.25
CA LEU A 24 -0.29 -7.28 -1.52
C LEU A 24 0.03 -8.35 -2.58
N LYS A 25 0.85 -9.35 -2.24
CA LYS A 25 1.15 -10.47 -3.15
C LYS A 25 -0.09 -11.27 -3.53
N GLU A 26 -1.02 -11.47 -2.59
CA GLU A 26 -2.29 -12.15 -2.80
C GLU A 26 -3.16 -11.38 -3.81
N VAL A 27 -3.33 -10.06 -3.63
CA VAL A 27 -4.05 -9.19 -4.58
C VAL A 27 -3.44 -9.27 -5.97
N LYS A 28 -2.11 -9.14 -6.09
CA LYS A 28 -1.42 -9.24 -7.39
C LYS A 28 -1.64 -10.58 -8.07
N TYR A 29 -1.58 -11.66 -7.30
CA TYR A 29 -1.76 -13.01 -7.84
C TYR A 29 -3.14 -13.15 -8.48
N TYR A 30 -4.20 -12.73 -7.77
CA TYR A 30 -5.56 -12.77 -8.31
C TYR A 30 -5.75 -11.83 -9.51
N GLN A 31 -5.17 -10.62 -9.49
CA GLN A 31 -5.20 -9.71 -10.64
C GLN A 31 -4.52 -10.34 -11.88
N MET A 32 -3.37 -11.00 -11.71
CA MET A 32 -2.68 -11.70 -12.79
C MET A 32 -3.52 -12.88 -13.33
N GLU A 33 -4.14 -13.65 -12.44
CA GLU A 33 -4.98 -14.80 -12.81
C GLU A 33 -6.22 -14.35 -13.59
N VAL A 34 -6.89 -13.29 -13.14
CA VAL A 34 -8.01 -12.66 -13.86
C VAL A 34 -7.57 -12.25 -15.28
N GLU A 35 -6.42 -11.59 -15.42
CA GLU A 35 -5.92 -11.17 -16.73
C GLU A 35 -5.57 -12.36 -17.63
N GLN A 36 -4.96 -13.41 -17.08
CA GLN A 36 -4.64 -14.64 -17.82
C GLN A 36 -5.90 -15.34 -18.34
N HIS A 37 -6.92 -15.47 -17.49
CA HIS A 37 -8.20 -16.05 -17.89
C HIS A 37 -8.91 -15.18 -18.93
N ARG A 38 -8.92 -13.87 -18.75
CA ARG A 38 -9.48 -12.91 -19.72
C ARG A 38 -8.84 -13.06 -21.10
N GLN A 39 -7.51 -13.09 -21.16
CA GLN A 39 -6.77 -13.25 -22.42
C GLN A 39 -7.05 -14.61 -23.06
N THR A 40 -7.15 -15.67 -22.26
CA THR A 40 -7.44 -17.02 -22.77
C THR A 40 -8.85 -17.10 -23.35
N VAL A 41 -9.85 -16.54 -22.67
CA VAL A 41 -11.23 -16.44 -23.18
C VAL A 41 -11.28 -15.65 -24.49
N LEU A 42 -10.59 -14.51 -24.57
CA LEU A 42 -10.54 -13.69 -25.79
C LEU A 42 -9.89 -14.45 -26.95
N ARG A 43 -8.78 -15.16 -26.70
CA ARG A 43 -8.11 -15.99 -27.70
C ARG A 43 -9.01 -17.12 -28.19
N MET A 44 -9.70 -17.83 -27.30
CA MET A 44 -10.62 -18.91 -27.69
C MET A 44 -11.80 -18.40 -28.52
N LYS A 45 -12.32 -17.20 -28.21
CA LYS A 45 -13.33 -16.53 -29.03
C LYS A 45 -12.80 -16.17 -30.42
N ALA A 46 -11.58 -15.65 -30.52
CA ALA A 46 -10.94 -15.32 -31.80
C ALA A 46 -10.63 -16.55 -32.67
N GLU A 47 -10.24 -17.67 -32.04
CA GLU A 47 -10.00 -18.96 -32.70
C GLU A 47 -11.31 -19.69 -33.09
N ASN A 48 -12.49 -19.13 -32.80
CA ASN A 48 -13.80 -19.76 -33.02
C ASN A 48 -13.89 -21.17 -32.41
N ARG A 49 -13.35 -21.35 -31.20
CA ARG A 49 -13.46 -22.63 -30.48
C ARG A 49 -14.91 -22.96 -30.12
N GLU A 50 -15.12 -24.20 -29.68
CA GLU A 50 -16.44 -24.68 -29.29
C GLU A 50 -17.07 -23.81 -28.19
N SER A 51 -18.38 -23.53 -28.35
CA SER A 51 -19.12 -22.68 -27.43
C SER A 51 -19.17 -23.21 -25.99
N SER A 52 -19.11 -24.53 -25.80
CA SER A 52 -19.09 -25.17 -24.49
C SER A 52 -17.78 -24.83 -23.75
N ASP A 53 -16.64 -25.00 -24.40
CA ASP A 53 -15.33 -24.72 -23.82
C ASP A 53 -15.16 -23.24 -23.45
N ILE A 54 -15.66 -22.34 -24.29
CA ILE A 54 -15.64 -20.89 -24.02
C ILE A 54 -16.49 -20.56 -22.80
N LYS A 55 -17.69 -21.16 -22.68
CA LYS A 55 -18.56 -20.95 -21.50
C LYS A 55 -17.94 -21.50 -20.23
N GLN A 56 -17.31 -22.67 -20.29
CA GLN A 56 -16.64 -23.24 -19.13
C GLN A 56 -15.53 -22.31 -18.63
N LEU A 57 -14.68 -21.80 -19.52
CA LEU A 57 -13.62 -20.89 -19.12
C LEU A 57 -14.16 -19.52 -18.68
N GLN A 58 -15.26 -19.05 -19.27
CA GLN A 58 -15.93 -17.82 -18.82
C GLN A 58 -16.44 -17.96 -17.37
N ASN A 59 -17.01 -19.11 -17.00
CA ASN A 59 -17.42 -19.35 -15.62
C ASN A 59 -16.23 -19.32 -14.66
N VAL A 60 -15.10 -19.94 -15.04
CA VAL A 60 -13.87 -19.88 -14.24
C VAL A 60 -13.38 -18.44 -14.09
N TYR A 61 -13.37 -17.67 -15.19
CA TYR A 61 -13.01 -16.25 -15.14
C TYR A 61 -13.93 -15.45 -14.19
N ASP A 62 -15.25 -15.65 -14.29
CA ASP A 62 -16.22 -14.95 -13.44
C ASP A 62 -16.04 -15.31 -11.96
N GLU A 63 -15.71 -16.57 -11.64
CA GLU A 63 -15.37 -17.04 -10.29
C GLU A 63 -14.05 -16.41 -9.77
N THR A 64 -13.05 -16.22 -10.63
CA THR A 64 -11.79 -15.57 -10.21
C THR A 64 -11.98 -14.07 -9.99
N VAL A 65 -12.77 -13.39 -10.83
CA VAL A 65 -13.00 -11.94 -10.73
C VAL A 65 -13.58 -11.53 -9.38
N VAL A 66 -14.48 -12.34 -8.82
CA VAL A 66 -15.11 -12.03 -7.52
C VAL A 66 -14.15 -12.14 -6.34
N MET A 67 -12.97 -12.73 -6.51
CA MET A 67 -11.96 -12.88 -5.46
C MET A 67 -11.14 -11.59 -5.23
N VAL A 68 -10.94 -10.79 -6.28
CA VAL A 68 -10.11 -9.57 -6.22
C VAL A 68 -10.64 -8.60 -5.16
N PRO A 69 -11.95 -8.23 -5.13
CA PRO A 69 -12.45 -7.27 -4.16
C PRO A 69 -12.28 -7.68 -2.69
N ASP A 70 -12.44 -8.96 -2.34
CA ASP A 70 -12.23 -9.43 -0.97
C ASP A 70 -10.75 -9.29 -0.55
N SER A 71 -9.84 -9.71 -1.43
CA SER A 71 -8.40 -9.61 -1.18
C SER A 71 -7.95 -8.15 -1.01
N GLU A 72 -8.51 -7.23 -1.79
CA GLU A 72 -8.26 -5.79 -1.70
C GLU A 72 -8.82 -5.19 -0.40
N GLN A 73 -10.03 -5.57 0.02
CA GLN A 73 -10.59 -5.14 1.30
C GLN A 73 -9.75 -5.63 2.49
N ARG A 74 -9.24 -6.86 2.43
CA ARG A 74 -8.33 -7.40 3.45
C ARG A 74 -7.01 -6.62 3.49
N LEU A 75 -6.46 -6.26 2.33
CA LEU A 75 -5.26 -5.41 2.23
C LEU A 75 -5.50 -4.03 2.83
N LEU A 76 -6.62 -3.38 2.51
CA LEU A 76 -6.99 -2.06 3.05
C LEU A 76 -7.06 -2.06 4.58
N ARG A 77 -7.74 -3.07 5.16
CA ARG A 77 -7.82 -3.22 6.62
C ARG A 77 -6.45 -3.44 7.26
N ALA A 78 -5.59 -4.23 6.63
CA ALA A 78 -4.24 -4.46 7.14
C ALA A 78 -3.36 -3.20 7.06
N CYS A 79 -3.51 -2.39 6.01
CA CYS A 79 -2.80 -1.12 5.89
C CYS A 79 -3.26 -0.13 6.97
N ALA A 80 -4.56 -0.03 7.22
CA ALA A 80 -5.11 0.80 8.29
C ALA A 80 -4.61 0.35 9.68
N ASP A 81 -4.61 -0.96 9.95
CA ASP A 81 -4.09 -1.53 11.20
C ASP A 81 -2.59 -1.29 11.38
N LEU A 82 -1.81 -1.32 10.29
CA LEU A 82 -0.39 -0.96 10.32
C LEU A 82 -0.20 0.55 10.61
N ASP A 83 -0.96 1.41 9.93
CA ASP A 83 -0.91 2.86 10.12
C ASP A 83 -1.28 3.26 11.56
N ASP A 84 -2.38 2.73 12.10
CA ASP A 84 -2.80 2.95 13.48
C ASP A 84 -1.74 2.47 14.48
N TYR A 85 -1.11 1.34 14.19
CA TYR A 85 -0.05 0.81 15.04
C TYR A 85 1.19 1.71 15.02
N MET A 86 1.59 2.21 13.85
CA MET A 86 2.70 3.17 13.72
C MET A 86 2.39 4.48 14.43
N LEU A 87 1.15 4.97 14.32
CA LEU A 87 0.69 6.17 15.00
C LEU A 87 0.68 6.02 16.52
N SER A 88 0.54 4.80 17.06
CA SER A 88 0.50 4.57 18.51
C SER A 88 1.85 4.80 19.22
N ASN A 89 2.97 4.86 18.48
CA ASN A 89 4.31 5.00 19.06
C ASN A 89 5.08 6.19 18.50
N ARG A 90 5.46 7.11 19.40
CA ARG A 90 6.17 8.34 19.05
C ARG A 90 7.52 8.11 18.35
N GLU A 91 8.33 7.16 18.84
CA GLU A 91 9.65 6.88 18.24
C GLU A 91 9.51 6.38 16.79
N CYS A 92 8.48 5.56 16.54
CA CYS A 92 8.16 5.08 15.20
C CYS A 92 7.74 6.23 14.28
N ARG A 93 6.82 7.11 14.72
CA ARG A 93 6.40 8.29 13.93
C ARG A 93 7.58 9.21 13.60
N ASP A 94 8.43 9.48 14.59
CA ASP A 94 9.60 10.33 14.41
C ASP A 94 10.60 9.72 13.42
N ALA A 95 10.83 8.40 13.50
CA ALA A 95 11.67 7.68 12.54
C ALA A 95 11.08 7.73 11.12
N VAL A 96 9.77 7.50 10.98
CA VAL A 96 9.08 7.56 9.68
C VAL A 96 9.23 8.94 9.05
N ARG A 97 8.92 10.00 9.80
CA ARG A 97 9.05 11.38 9.32
C ARG A 97 10.46 11.71 8.85
N LYS A 98 11.48 11.34 9.63
CA LYS A 98 12.89 11.57 9.28
C LYS A 98 13.28 10.86 7.99
N ASN A 99 12.95 9.57 7.87
CA ASN A 99 13.28 8.78 6.68
C ASN A 99 12.54 9.28 5.44
N THR A 100 11.25 9.63 5.56
CA THR A 100 10.47 10.20 4.46
C THR A 100 11.07 11.54 3.99
N MET A 101 11.49 12.41 4.91
CA MET A 101 12.18 13.67 4.55
C MET A 101 13.50 13.42 3.83
N PHE A 102 14.32 12.50 4.35
CA PHE A 102 15.61 12.16 3.75
C PHE A 102 15.45 11.58 2.34
N LEU A 103 14.49 10.68 2.14
CA LEU A 103 14.20 10.12 0.81
C LEU A 103 13.72 11.20 -0.17
N ARG A 104 12.91 12.15 0.28
CA ARG A 104 12.47 13.28 -0.54
C ARG A 104 13.63 14.19 -0.95
N GLU A 105 14.50 14.53 -0.02
CA GLU A 105 15.71 15.35 -0.27
C GLU A 105 16.68 14.64 -1.23
N ALA A 106 16.89 13.33 -1.03
CA ALA A 106 17.71 12.52 -1.92
C ALA A 106 17.11 12.49 -3.34
N PHE A 107 15.78 12.41 -3.46
CA PHE A 107 15.11 12.43 -4.76
C PHE A 107 15.21 13.79 -5.45
N SER A 108 15.06 14.91 -4.73
CA SER A 108 15.25 16.24 -5.30
C SER A 108 16.69 16.47 -5.77
N ALA A 109 17.69 16.09 -4.96
CA ALA A 109 19.10 16.19 -5.35
C ALA A 109 19.43 15.29 -6.56
N ALA A 110 18.83 14.10 -6.65
CA ALA A 110 18.99 13.21 -7.80
C ALA A 110 18.34 13.77 -9.07
N ASN A 111 17.22 14.48 -8.94
CA ASN A 111 16.55 15.13 -10.08
C ASN A 111 17.33 16.35 -10.58
N GLU A 112 17.88 17.17 -9.67
CA GLU A 112 18.78 18.28 -9.98
C GLU A 112 20.08 17.79 -10.66
N ALA A 113 20.58 16.61 -10.29
CA ALA A 113 21.72 15.98 -10.96
C ALA A 113 21.34 15.30 -12.30
N GLY A 114 20.08 14.88 -12.45
CA GLY A 114 19.54 14.20 -13.64
C GLY A 114 19.16 15.14 -14.79
N GLU A 115 18.92 16.42 -14.51
CA GLU A 115 18.71 17.46 -15.53
C GLU A 115 19.96 17.72 -16.41
N ALA A 116 21.10 17.12 -16.08
CA ALA A 116 22.33 17.16 -16.89
C ALA A 116 22.51 15.96 -17.84
N ASP A 117 21.66 14.93 -17.81
CA ASP A 117 21.85 13.74 -18.68
C ASP A 117 20.50 13.12 -19.09
N GLU A 118 19.91 13.70 -20.13
CA GLU A 118 18.72 13.16 -20.79
C GLU A 118 19.17 12.00 -21.71
N LYS A 119 18.95 10.75 -21.29
CA LYS A 119 18.53 9.55 -22.08
C LYS A 119 18.88 8.24 -21.35
N ALA A 120 17.90 7.62 -20.70
CA ALA A 120 17.58 6.19 -20.81
C ALA A 120 16.55 5.79 -19.74
N SER A 121 15.48 5.15 -20.20
CA SER A 121 14.54 4.42 -19.37
C SER A 121 15.23 3.23 -18.71
N GLU A 122 15.15 3.15 -17.38
CA GLU A 122 15.03 1.91 -16.56
C GLU A 122 15.12 2.33 -15.08
N SER A 123 13.95 2.56 -14.47
CA SER A 123 13.79 3.19 -13.16
C SER A 123 13.71 2.22 -11.98
N ASP A 124 14.42 1.08 -12.02
CA ASP A 124 14.22 0.00 -11.02
C ASP A 124 15.41 -0.32 -10.11
N THR A 125 16.54 0.40 -10.19
CA THR A 125 17.75 -0.02 -9.44
C THR A 125 18.49 1.08 -8.67
N LYS A 126 17.86 2.25 -8.40
CA LYS A 126 18.53 3.37 -7.70
C LYS A 126 18.10 3.60 -6.24
N LEU A 127 17.12 2.87 -5.72
CA LEU A 127 16.65 3.03 -4.32
C LEU A 127 17.47 2.23 -3.29
N SER A 128 18.31 1.28 -3.70
CA SER A 128 19.06 0.44 -2.74
C SER A 128 20.34 1.08 -2.20
N SER A 129 20.86 2.14 -2.84
CA SER A 129 22.16 2.73 -2.47
C SER A 129 22.09 3.89 -1.47
N VAL A 130 20.89 4.37 -1.12
CA VAL A 130 20.71 5.59 -0.30
C VAL A 130 20.37 5.28 1.17
N VAL A 131 19.95 4.05 1.49
CA VAL A 131 19.56 3.70 2.86
C VAL A 131 20.76 3.11 3.59
N GLY A 132 21.25 3.82 4.62
CA GLY A 132 22.46 3.48 5.36
C GLY A 132 22.47 2.06 5.93
N LEU A 133 23.66 1.60 6.34
CA LEU A 133 23.86 0.34 7.06
C LEU A 133 23.14 0.37 8.42
N HIS A 134 21.82 0.19 8.43
CA HIS A 134 21.07 -0.04 9.64
C HIS A 134 21.23 -1.50 10.05
N ALA A 135 21.50 -1.73 11.35
CA ALA A 135 21.57 -3.08 11.89
C ALA A 135 20.27 -3.83 11.56
N ALA A 136 20.39 -4.97 10.89
CA ALA A 136 19.26 -5.86 10.62
C ALA A 136 18.55 -6.16 11.95
N GLY A 137 17.29 -5.77 12.05
CA GLY A 137 16.60 -5.84 13.33
C GLY A 137 16.27 -4.50 13.97
N SER A 138 16.72 -3.35 13.47
CA SER A 138 16.39 -2.03 14.04
C SER A 138 15.00 -1.52 13.64
N LEU A 139 14.47 -0.56 14.41
CA LEU A 139 13.26 0.20 14.08
C LEU A 139 13.44 0.98 12.77
N GLU A 140 14.60 1.61 12.59
CA GLU A 140 14.92 2.40 11.38
C GLU A 140 14.86 1.55 10.10
N ALA A 141 15.45 0.35 10.14
CA ALA A 141 15.42 -0.56 9.00
C ALA A 141 13.98 -0.98 8.65
N GLU A 142 13.18 -1.29 9.68
CA GLU A 142 11.78 -1.67 9.48
C GLU A 142 10.96 -0.52 8.88
N VAL A 143 11.17 0.70 9.37
CA VAL A 143 10.52 1.91 8.85
C VAL A 143 10.88 2.14 7.38
N CYS A 144 12.13 1.96 6.99
CA CYS A 144 12.55 2.08 5.59
C CYS A 144 11.85 1.06 4.70
N ASP A 145 11.73 -0.19 5.15
CA ASP A 145 11.03 -1.23 4.38
C ASP A 145 9.51 -0.97 4.30
N ILE A 146 8.90 -0.40 5.36
CA ILE A 146 7.50 0.03 5.34
C ILE A 146 7.31 1.16 4.33
N ILE A 147 8.18 2.16 4.29
CA ILE A 147 8.10 3.27 3.31
C ILE A 147 8.21 2.72 1.88
N ARG A 148 9.14 1.81 1.62
CA ARG A 148 9.26 1.14 0.32
C ARG A 148 7.97 0.38 -0.04
N THR A 149 7.39 -0.31 0.93
CA THR A 149 6.12 -1.03 0.72
C THR A 149 4.96 -0.07 0.44
N ALA A 150 4.91 1.09 1.09
CA ALA A 150 3.91 2.12 0.80
C ALA A 150 4.03 2.65 -0.64
N GLN A 151 5.26 2.94 -1.10
CA GLN A 151 5.51 3.33 -2.50
C GLN A 151 5.07 2.25 -3.50
N LEU A 152 5.31 0.98 -3.17
CA LEU A 152 4.87 -0.14 -4.01
C LEU A 152 3.34 -0.21 -4.09
N LEU A 153 2.64 0.02 -2.97
CA LEU A 153 1.18 0.03 -2.93
C LEU A 153 0.60 1.15 -3.81
N GLU A 154 1.21 2.35 -3.81
CA GLU A 154 0.80 3.45 -4.67
C GLU A 154 0.89 3.11 -6.17
N HIS A 155 1.89 2.34 -6.58
CA HIS A 155 2.07 1.96 -7.98
C HIS A 155 1.22 0.75 -8.38
N GLU A 156 1.22 -0.31 -7.58
CA GLU A 156 0.62 -1.60 -7.96
C GLU A 156 -0.89 -1.68 -7.73
N VAL A 157 -1.41 -0.93 -6.76
CA VAL A 157 -2.84 -0.89 -6.41
C VAL A 157 -3.34 0.55 -6.31
N SER A 158 -2.95 1.37 -7.29
CA SER A 158 -3.29 2.80 -7.37
C SER A 158 -4.80 3.07 -7.26
N HIS A 159 -5.64 2.17 -7.77
CA HIS A 159 -7.10 2.29 -7.70
C HIS A 159 -7.67 2.21 -6.27
N LEU A 160 -6.93 1.64 -5.32
CA LEU A 160 -7.34 1.53 -3.92
C LEU A 160 -7.06 2.80 -3.09
N HIS A 161 -6.27 3.75 -3.62
CA HIS A 161 -5.97 5.02 -2.95
C HIS A 161 -5.55 4.86 -1.47
N ILE A 162 -4.63 3.93 -1.20
CA ILE A 162 -4.19 3.63 0.16
C ILE A 162 -3.33 4.79 0.69
N GLN A 163 -3.80 5.44 1.74
CA GLN A 163 -3.10 6.54 2.40
C GLN A 163 -2.66 6.14 3.81
N PHE A 164 -1.38 6.36 4.10
CA PHE A 164 -0.83 6.21 5.45
C PHE A 164 -0.76 7.59 6.10
N ARG A 165 -1.57 7.83 7.12
CA ARG A 165 -1.59 9.12 7.85
C ARG A 165 -0.22 9.44 8.44
N VAL A 166 0.55 8.43 8.85
CA VAL A 166 1.90 8.62 9.38
C VAL A 166 2.89 9.18 8.35
N LEU A 167 2.61 9.06 7.05
CA LEU A 167 3.44 9.60 5.96
C LEU A 167 3.00 11.01 5.53
N GLU A 168 1.78 11.43 5.88
CA GLU A 168 1.28 12.74 5.54
C GLU A 168 1.91 13.82 6.44
N ASN A 169 2.49 14.85 5.81
CA ASN A 169 3.10 15.99 6.50
C ASN A 169 2.04 16.99 7.01
N GLY A 170 1.02 16.50 7.71
CA GLY A 170 0.03 17.34 8.39
C GLY A 170 0.47 17.64 9.83
N PRO A 171 0.25 18.87 10.35
CA PRO A 171 0.33 19.08 11.79
C PRO A 171 -0.68 18.13 12.45
N ASP A 172 -0.29 17.49 13.56
CA ASP A 172 -1.19 16.66 14.36
C ASP A 172 -2.50 17.44 14.56
N ASN A 173 -3.57 17.09 13.83
CA ASN A 173 -4.89 17.64 14.09
C ASN A 173 -5.45 16.90 15.31
N ALA A 174 -4.86 17.26 16.45
CA ALA A 174 -5.40 16.97 17.75
C ALA A 174 -6.52 17.98 18.03
N GLY A 175 -7.77 17.56 17.77
CA GLY A 175 -8.91 17.98 18.57
C GLY A 175 -9.99 18.81 17.88
N ALA A 176 -11.20 18.22 17.88
CA ALA A 176 -12.51 18.86 18.07
C ALA A 176 -13.03 19.74 16.90
N GLU A 177 -14.28 19.70 16.45
CA GLU A 177 -15.53 19.28 17.07
C GLU A 177 -16.46 18.65 16.02
N GLY A 178 -17.35 17.77 16.50
CA GLY A 178 -18.46 17.26 15.70
C GLY A 178 -19.39 18.42 15.33
N CYS A 179 -19.50 18.68 14.03
CA CYS A 179 -20.62 19.42 13.49
C CYS A 179 -21.79 18.45 13.42
N VAL A 180 -22.63 18.45 14.46
CA VAL A 180 -23.99 17.91 14.37
C VAL A 180 -24.71 18.79 13.36
N PRO A 181 -25.27 18.26 12.26
CA PRO A 181 -26.23 19.02 11.49
C PRO A 181 -27.49 19.13 12.35
N GLU A 182 -27.75 20.32 12.90
CA GLU A 182 -29.11 20.71 13.26
C GLU A 182 -29.93 20.66 11.97
N SER A 183 -30.71 19.59 11.82
CA SER A 183 -31.80 19.52 10.87
C SER A 183 -32.91 20.43 11.40
N ASP A 184 -33.07 21.58 10.74
CA ASP A 184 -34.30 22.35 10.74
C ASP A 184 -35.39 21.48 10.08
N ASP A 185 -36.11 20.70 10.90
CA ASP A 185 -37.39 20.13 10.50
C ASP A 185 -38.49 21.09 10.99
N ASP A 186 -38.92 21.95 10.06
CA ASP A 186 -40.26 22.51 10.01
C ASP A 186 -41.30 21.37 10.14
N GLU A 187 -42.17 21.39 11.15
CA GLU A 187 -43.60 21.03 11.05
C GLU A 187 -44.38 21.48 12.30
N ASP A 188 -45.63 21.91 12.03
CA ASP A 188 -46.77 22.16 12.94
C ASP A 188 -46.87 23.50 13.71
N ILE A 189 -47.59 24.47 13.10
CA ILE A 189 -48.92 25.00 13.52
C ILE A 189 -49.49 25.98 12.47
#